data_AF-A0A8U0M0X3-F1
#
_entry.id   AF-A0A8U0M0X3-F1
#
_cell.length_a   1.000
_cell.length_b   1.000
_cell.length_c   1.000
_cell.angle_alpha   90.00
_cell.angle_beta   90.00
_cell.angle_gamma   90.00
#
_symmetry.space_group_name_H-M   'P 1'
#
loop_
_entity.id
_entity.type
_entity.pdbx_description
1 polymer ?
#
loop_
_entity_poly.entity_id
_entity_poly.type
_entity_poly.pdbx_seq_one_letter_code
_entity_poly.pdbx_strand_id
1 'polypeptide(L)'
;MKKLLVAFVLTCSITAAIAQDARSVTQAIHFIKLASTLREVNKSDESISLLKRALPAVQSKNLYWEAVANEMLGTSYNDLEDYDAAVHYLEIARGQYAQLKYVASAWGVNEIIRDISGKNLYAGIQVGASDIKLAIFKTQYESDFYEKDIRSVINIPDITLVSDASGAVGQRQLALKSCLDSIQRYNIPNERVFIVFSSDVKGGKESKLMNKNRLYDELASILPGGSSLKIDTTLTAEREAELFTIGAIPRKVWPTTFALNLGNTSTMGGYFDANKSFHHTVSPLGVMTLVNQVDPNRTMALDTYREAVQKAIAALPEGSLAPAGSGFQQRKTIGVGGDIIKALVTYLHPDKSTTTAVAITKQDIDQFKRLALSDYASLVRPDLSYIGDPAVLAKASQDIRTMQNLVSQKQLIAGALLLEATANDYARQGSSKRMVFIRDSDIGWVTGKFLETINFEYESTIAKGSLYTR
;
A
#
# COMPACT_ATOMS: atom_id res chain seq x y z
N MET A 1 -44.92 -53.05 -59.87
CA MET A 1 -43.57 -52.77 -59.33
C MET A 1 -43.26 -51.30 -59.56
N LYS A 2 -42.89 -50.58 -58.48
CA LYS A 2 -41.95 -49.42 -58.42
C LYS A 2 -42.18 -48.23 -59.38
N LYS A 3 -42.05 -46.96 -59.03
CA LYS A 3 -41.68 -46.18 -57.84
C LYS A 3 -41.66 -44.70 -58.31
N LEU A 4 -41.86 -43.78 -57.36
CA LEU A 4 -41.28 -42.42 -57.30
C LEU A 4 -41.51 -41.42 -58.46
N LEU A 5 -42.20 -40.31 -58.16
CA LEU A 5 -41.55 -39.00 -57.93
C LEU A 5 -42.62 -38.01 -57.43
N VAL A 6 -42.60 -37.65 -56.15
CA VAL A 6 -43.33 -36.48 -55.64
C VAL A 6 -42.29 -35.58 -54.96
N ALA A 7 -42.07 -34.44 -55.58
CA ALA A 7 -41.26 -33.35 -55.06
C ALA A 7 -41.98 -32.74 -53.86
N PHE A 8 -41.42 -32.92 -52.67
CA PHE A 8 -41.81 -32.18 -51.47
C PHE A 8 -40.80 -31.05 -51.29
N VAL A 9 -41.14 -29.86 -51.81
CA VAL A 9 -40.43 -28.62 -51.50
C VAL A 9 -40.78 -28.27 -50.07
N LEU A 10 -39.91 -28.67 -49.15
CA LEU A 10 -39.98 -28.29 -47.73
C LEU A 10 -39.45 -26.86 -47.62
N THR A 11 -40.35 -25.88 -47.69
CA THR A 11 -40.04 -24.50 -47.29
C THR A 11 -39.81 -24.45 -45.78
N CYS A 12 -38.56 -24.67 -45.35
CA CYS A 12 -38.08 -24.26 -44.04
C CYS A 12 -38.05 -22.73 -44.00
N SER A 13 -39.18 -22.12 -43.65
CA SER A 13 -39.22 -20.75 -43.15
C SER A 13 -38.49 -20.75 -41.80
N ILE A 14 -37.18 -20.48 -41.84
CA ILE A 14 -36.41 -20.08 -40.67
C ILE A 14 -36.97 -18.70 -40.29
N THR A 15 -38.01 -18.68 -39.47
CA THR A 15 -38.35 -17.49 -38.71
C THR A 15 -37.18 -17.31 -37.75
N ALA A 16 -36.19 -16.53 -38.15
CA ALA A 16 -35.31 -15.87 -37.21
C ALA A 16 -36.25 -15.15 -36.24
N ALA A 17 -36.42 -15.72 -35.04
CA ALA A 17 -37.17 -15.08 -33.98
C ALA A 17 -36.38 -13.82 -33.63
N ILE A 18 -36.75 -12.71 -34.26
CA ILE A 18 -36.22 -11.39 -33.93
C ILE A 18 -36.59 -11.19 -32.47
N ALA A 19 -35.60 -11.30 -31.59
CA ALA A 19 -35.79 -11.17 -30.15
C ALA A 19 -36.35 -9.76 -29.89
N GLN A 20 -37.59 -9.69 -29.42
CA GLN A 20 -38.33 -8.42 -29.32
C GLN A 20 -37.77 -7.53 -28.21
N ASP A 21 -37.70 -6.24 -28.46
CA ASP A 21 -37.41 -5.22 -27.44
C ASP A 21 -38.50 -5.18 -26.36
N ALA A 22 -38.15 -4.69 -25.18
CA ALA A 22 -39.11 -4.45 -24.13
C ALA A 22 -40.13 -3.39 -24.58
N ARG A 23 -41.41 -3.64 -24.32
CA ARG A 23 -42.51 -2.75 -24.72
C ARG A 23 -42.94 -1.80 -23.60
N SER A 24 -42.53 -2.08 -22.37
CA SER A 24 -42.88 -1.28 -21.18
C SER A 24 -41.71 -1.22 -20.20
N VAL A 25 -41.75 -0.24 -19.29
CA VAL A 25 -40.76 -0.10 -18.21
C VAL A 25 -40.73 -1.36 -17.34
N THR A 26 -41.89 -1.94 -16.99
CA THR A 26 -41.96 -3.18 -16.20
C THR A 26 -41.27 -4.34 -16.90
N GLN A 27 -41.48 -4.50 -18.21
CA GLN A 27 -40.80 -5.55 -18.97
C GLN A 27 -39.28 -5.31 -19.04
N ALA A 28 -38.86 -4.06 -19.18
CA ALA A 28 -37.44 -3.69 -19.16
C ALA A 28 -36.79 -4.03 -17.81
N ILE A 29 -37.46 -3.77 -16.68
CA ILE A 29 -36.97 -4.14 -15.34
C ILE A 29 -36.76 -5.66 -15.24
N HIS A 30 -37.67 -6.47 -15.78
CA HIS A 30 -37.48 -7.92 -15.82
C HIS A 30 -36.26 -8.33 -16.66
N PHE A 31 -36.05 -7.69 -17.82
CA PHE A 31 -34.89 -7.95 -18.66
C PHE A 31 -33.59 -7.55 -17.97
N ILE A 32 -33.54 -6.38 -17.34
CA ILE A 32 -32.41 -5.90 -16.54
C ILE A 32 -32.12 -6.90 -15.42
N LYS A 33 -33.13 -7.33 -14.66
CA LYS A 33 -32.90 -8.28 -13.56
C LYS A 33 -32.41 -9.65 -14.06
N LEU A 34 -32.96 -10.14 -15.17
CA LEU A 34 -32.50 -11.39 -15.78
C LEU A 34 -31.07 -11.28 -16.30
N ALA A 35 -30.72 -10.17 -16.94
CA ALA A 35 -29.36 -9.89 -17.42
C ALA A 35 -28.34 -9.95 -16.26
N SER A 36 -28.69 -9.43 -15.08
CA SER A 36 -27.83 -9.50 -13.89
C SER A 36 -27.59 -10.96 -13.50
N THR A 37 -28.62 -11.79 -13.56
CA THR A 37 -28.51 -13.21 -13.25
C THR A 37 -27.65 -13.94 -14.28
N LEU A 38 -27.74 -13.57 -15.56
CA LEU A 38 -26.91 -14.14 -16.63
C LEU A 38 -25.43 -13.77 -16.48
N ARG A 39 -25.13 -12.52 -16.14
CA ARG A 39 -23.76 -12.08 -15.88
C ARG A 39 -23.10 -12.89 -14.75
N GLU A 40 -23.81 -13.11 -13.64
CA GLU A 40 -23.31 -13.92 -12.51
C GLU A 40 -23.04 -15.40 -12.86
N VAL A 41 -23.63 -15.92 -13.93
CA VAL A 41 -23.35 -17.27 -14.46
C VAL A 41 -22.43 -17.24 -15.69
N ASN A 42 -21.61 -16.19 -15.82
CA ASN A 42 -20.63 -15.98 -16.89
C ASN A 42 -21.23 -15.96 -18.30
N LYS A 43 -22.46 -15.43 -18.43
CA LYS A 43 -23.18 -15.27 -19.72
C LYS A 43 -23.34 -13.79 -20.07
N SER A 44 -22.20 -13.10 -20.17
CA SER A 44 -22.17 -11.64 -20.36
C SER A 44 -22.66 -11.21 -21.75
N ASP A 45 -22.47 -12.04 -22.78
CA ASP A 45 -23.05 -11.79 -24.11
C ASP A 45 -24.58 -11.77 -24.09
N GLU A 46 -25.21 -12.76 -23.44
CA GLU A 46 -26.67 -12.80 -23.31
C GLU A 46 -27.21 -11.71 -22.38
N SER A 47 -26.44 -11.34 -21.33
CA SER A 47 -26.71 -10.18 -20.49
C SER A 47 -26.79 -8.90 -21.33
N ILE A 48 -25.77 -8.62 -22.16
CA ILE A 48 -25.72 -7.45 -23.04
C ILE A 48 -26.90 -7.45 -24.01
N SER A 49 -27.22 -8.60 -24.61
CA SER A 49 -28.38 -8.72 -25.51
C SER A 49 -29.69 -8.32 -24.84
N LEU A 50 -29.94 -8.79 -23.61
CA LEU A 50 -31.14 -8.43 -22.85
C LEU A 50 -31.16 -6.95 -22.45
N LEU A 51 -30.02 -6.40 -22.04
CA LEU A 51 -29.92 -5.00 -21.64
C LEU A 51 -30.16 -4.05 -22.81
N LYS A 52 -29.60 -4.36 -24.00
CA LYS A 52 -29.89 -3.60 -25.23
C LYS A 52 -31.37 -3.63 -25.60
N ARG A 53 -32.06 -4.74 -25.35
CA ARG A 53 -33.52 -4.87 -25.55
C ARG A 53 -34.33 -4.14 -24.49
N ALA A 54 -33.80 -3.97 -23.28
CA ALA A 54 -34.44 -3.24 -22.19
C ALA A 54 -34.34 -1.71 -22.38
N LEU A 55 -33.20 -1.24 -22.87
CA LEU A 55 -32.83 0.18 -22.91
C LEU A 55 -33.87 1.08 -23.59
N PRO A 56 -34.44 0.76 -24.78
CA PRO A 56 -35.43 1.62 -25.44
C PRO A 56 -36.72 1.86 -24.64
N ALA A 57 -37.05 0.95 -23.71
CA ALA A 57 -38.24 1.05 -22.88
C ALA A 57 -38.03 1.91 -21.62
N VAL A 58 -36.79 2.15 -21.20
CA VAL A 58 -36.44 2.98 -20.04
C VAL A 58 -35.79 4.31 -20.45
N GLN A 59 -35.15 4.36 -21.62
CA GLN A 59 -34.45 5.53 -22.11
C GLN A 59 -35.37 6.75 -22.21
N SER A 60 -34.96 7.85 -21.59
CA SER A 60 -35.73 9.10 -21.49
C SER A 60 -37.12 8.98 -20.83
N LYS A 61 -37.48 7.81 -20.29
CA LYS A 61 -38.77 7.54 -19.62
C LYS A 61 -38.59 7.31 -18.12
N ASN A 62 -37.50 6.66 -17.74
CA ASN A 62 -37.13 6.44 -16.34
C ASN A 62 -35.61 6.49 -16.21
N LEU A 63 -35.11 7.67 -15.83
CA LEU A 63 -33.67 7.95 -15.76
C LEU A 63 -32.93 7.01 -14.80
N TYR A 64 -33.59 6.54 -13.73
CA TYR A 64 -32.97 5.60 -12.79
C TYR A 64 -32.77 4.23 -13.43
N TRP A 65 -33.81 3.68 -14.07
CA TRP A 65 -33.69 2.37 -14.74
C TRP A 65 -32.82 2.43 -16.00
N GLU A 66 -32.74 3.59 -16.65
CA GLU A 66 -31.75 3.85 -17.70
C GLU A 66 -30.33 3.80 -17.14
N ALA A 67 -30.07 4.45 -16.00
CA ALA A 67 -28.77 4.39 -15.30
C ALA A 67 -28.39 2.96 -14.91
N VAL A 68 -29.32 2.20 -14.33
CA VAL A 68 -29.09 0.78 -13.97
C VAL A 68 -28.78 -0.06 -15.21
N ALA A 69 -29.52 0.12 -16.31
CA ALA A 69 -29.26 -0.61 -17.54
C ALA A 69 -27.87 -0.30 -18.13
N ASN A 70 -27.46 0.97 -18.12
CA ASN A 70 -26.15 1.40 -18.57
C ASN A 70 -25.02 0.90 -17.65
N GLU A 71 -25.20 0.93 -16.32
CA GLU A 71 -24.22 0.37 -15.37
C GLU A 71 -24.00 -1.13 -15.63
N MET A 72 -25.09 -1.85 -15.86
CA MET A 72 -25.04 -3.28 -16.16
C MET A 72 -24.45 -3.61 -17.53
N LEU A 73 -24.68 -2.77 -18.54
CA LEU A 73 -24.02 -2.89 -19.83
C LEU A 73 -22.51 -2.71 -19.65
N GLY A 74 -22.12 -1.66 -18.94
CA GLY A 74 -20.73 -1.36 -18.65
C GLY A 74 -19.99 -2.51 -17.96
N THR A 75 -20.59 -3.07 -16.90
CA THR A 75 -20.00 -4.21 -16.20
C THR A 75 -19.99 -5.50 -17.02
N SER A 76 -21.02 -5.76 -17.85
CA SER A 76 -21.02 -6.95 -18.73
C SER A 76 -19.98 -6.84 -19.85
N TYR A 77 -19.74 -5.65 -20.40
CA TYR A 77 -18.67 -5.42 -21.37
C TYR A 77 -17.28 -5.57 -20.75
N ASN A 78 -17.12 -5.15 -19.50
CA ASN A 78 -15.88 -5.37 -18.77
C ASN A 78 -15.56 -6.85 -18.61
N ASP A 79 -16.57 -7.69 -18.33
CA ASP A 79 -16.39 -9.14 -18.20
C ASP A 79 -15.95 -9.81 -19.53
N LEU A 80 -16.15 -9.14 -20.67
CA LEU A 80 -15.71 -9.56 -22.00
C LEU A 80 -14.42 -8.88 -22.46
N GLU A 81 -13.76 -8.13 -21.58
CA GLU A 81 -12.54 -7.35 -21.86
C GLU A 81 -12.70 -6.26 -22.95
N ASP A 82 -13.94 -5.87 -23.26
CA ASP A 82 -14.25 -4.70 -24.11
C ASP A 82 -14.28 -3.43 -23.26
N TYR A 83 -13.09 -2.97 -22.87
CA TYR A 83 -12.93 -1.87 -21.93
C TYR A 83 -13.45 -0.53 -22.45
N ASP A 84 -13.38 -0.29 -23.76
CA ASP A 84 -13.88 0.94 -24.38
C ASP A 84 -15.41 1.03 -24.25
N ALA A 85 -16.12 -0.06 -24.60
CA ALA A 85 -17.57 -0.12 -24.41
C ALA A 85 -17.94 -0.07 -22.93
N ALA A 86 -17.18 -0.76 -22.07
CA ALA A 86 -17.42 -0.75 -20.64
C ALA A 86 -17.38 0.66 -20.04
N VAL A 87 -16.29 1.41 -20.30
CA VAL A 87 -16.13 2.78 -19.82
C VAL A 87 -17.20 3.70 -20.39
N HIS A 88 -17.54 3.57 -21.67
CA HIS A 88 -18.58 4.39 -22.31
C HIS A 88 -19.93 4.29 -21.57
N TYR A 89 -20.41 3.07 -21.33
CA TYR A 89 -21.70 2.87 -20.67
C TYR A 89 -21.68 3.25 -19.18
N LEU A 90 -20.58 3.00 -18.48
CA LEU A 90 -20.44 3.41 -17.08
C LEU A 90 -20.41 4.95 -16.93
N GLU A 91 -19.76 5.69 -17.83
CA GLU A 91 -19.79 7.17 -17.80
C GLU A 91 -21.21 7.72 -17.97
N ILE A 92 -22.01 7.10 -18.85
CA ILE A 92 -23.43 7.44 -19.00
C ILE A 92 -24.17 7.18 -17.68
N ALA A 93 -24.04 5.99 -17.10
CA ALA A 93 -24.69 5.63 -15.85
C ALA A 93 -24.30 6.58 -14.69
N ARG A 94 -23.01 6.89 -14.57
CA ARG A 94 -22.48 7.84 -13.57
C ARG A 94 -23.12 9.23 -13.72
N GLY A 95 -23.19 9.75 -14.94
CA GLY A 95 -23.83 11.04 -15.24
C GLY A 95 -25.32 11.05 -14.86
N GLN A 96 -26.03 9.95 -15.16
CA GLN A 96 -27.45 9.79 -14.85
C GLN A 96 -27.70 9.70 -13.33
N TYR A 97 -26.87 8.95 -12.59
CA TYR A 97 -26.92 8.93 -11.13
C TYR A 97 -26.63 10.28 -10.50
N ALA A 98 -25.67 11.03 -11.05
CA ALA A 98 -25.37 12.39 -10.59
C ALA A 98 -26.57 13.33 -10.81
N GLN A 99 -27.24 13.25 -11.96
CA GLN A 99 -28.45 14.02 -12.26
C GLN A 99 -29.60 13.70 -11.28
N LEU A 100 -29.73 12.43 -10.88
CA LEU A 100 -30.70 11.97 -9.89
C LEU A 100 -30.32 12.27 -8.44
N LYS A 101 -29.12 12.84 -8.20
CA LYS A 101 -28.53 13.04 -6.87
C LYS A 101 -28.31 11.74 -6.09
N TYR A 102 -28.19 10.60 -6.77
CA TYR A 102 -27.78 9.33 -6.17
C TYR A 102 -26.26 9.26 -6.05
N VAL A 103 -25.72 10.04 -5.11
CA VAL A 103 -24.28 10.25 -4.92
C VAL A 103 -23.53 8.93 -4.69
N ALA A 104 -24.08 8.02 -3.89
CA ALA A 104 -23.45 6.73 -3.61
C ALA A 104 -23.34 5.85 -4.87
N SER A 105 -24.39 5.79 -5.69
CA SER A 105 -24.37 5.04 -6.96
C SER A 105 -23.41 5.68 -7.97
N ALA A 106 -23.44 7.00 -8.13
CA ALA A 106 -22.51 7.71 -9.01
C ALA A 106 -21.04 7.49 -8.59
N TRP A 107 -20.77 7.48 -7.28
CA TRP A 107 -19.45 7.18 -6.75
C TRP A 107 -19.04 5.73 -7.00
N GLY A 108 -19.93 4.75 -6.74
CA GLY A 108 -19.65 3.34 -6.97
C GLY A 108 -19.32 3.04 -8.44
N VAL A 109 -20.10 3.57 -9.38
CA VAL A 109 -19.84 3.46 -10.82
C VAL A 109 -18.50 4.11 -11.19
N ASN A 110 -18.18 5.27 -10.60
CA ASN A 110 -16.91 5.93 -10.83
C ASN A 110 -15.71 5.07 -10.41
N GLU A 111 -15.78 4.35 -9.30
CA GLU A 111 -14.70 3.44 -8.88
C GLU A 111 -14.51 2.27 -9.86
N ILE A 112 -15.60 1.74 -10.43
CA ILE A 112 -15.53 0.73 -11.50
C ILE A 112 -14.83 1.31 -12.74
N ILE A 113 -15.24 2.49 -13.22
CA ILE A 113 -14.61 3.17 -14.37
C ILE A 113 -13.11 3.33 -14.14
N ARG A 114 -12.72 3.75 -12.93
CA ARG A 114 -11.32 3.96 -12.60
C ARG A 114 -10.54 2.66 -12.56
N ASP A 115 -11.18 1.55 -12.16
CA ASP A 115 -10.54 0.24 -12.15
C ASP A 115 -10.20 -0.21 -13.56
N ILE A 116 -11.20 -0.17 -14.44
CA ILE A 116 -11.11 -0.56 -15.84
C ILE A 116 -10.08 0.29 -16.59
N SER A 117 -10.06 1.60 -16.31
CA SER A 117 -9.15 2.53 -16.97
C SER A 117 -7.69 2.42 -16.49
N GLY A 118 -7.35 1.50 -15.57
CA GLY A 118 -6.03 1.47 -14.91
C GLY A 118 -5.77 2.71 -14.03
N LYS A 119 -6.81 3.50 -13.77
CA LYS A 119 -6.81 4.76 -13.02
C LYS A 119 -6.96 4.53 -11.50
N ASN A 120 -6.79 3.29 -11.03
CA ASN A 120 -6.73 2.96 -9.60
C ASN A 120 -5.29 2.80 -9.07
N LEU A 121 -4.30 3.14 -9.89
CA LEU A 121 -2.90 3.19 -9.47
C LEU A 121 -2.54 4.54 -8.90
N TYR A 122 -1.72 4.49 -7.85
CA TYR A 122 -1.18 5.62 -7.13
C TYR A 122 0.30 5.43 -6.89
N ALA A 123 0.99 6.54 -6.69
CA ALA A 123 2.40 6.54 -6.38
C ALA A 123 2.69 7.35 -5.12
N GLY A 124 3.53 6.78 -4.26
CA GLY A 124 4.08 7.42 -3.08
C GLY A 124 5.59 7.49 -3.17
N ILE A 125 6.17 8.68 -3.11
CA ILE A 125 7.61 8.89 -2.97
C ILE A 125 7.89 9.33 -1.53
N GLN A 126 8.66 8.52 -0.80
CA GLN A 126 9.22 8.88 0.49
C GLN A 126 10.66 9.35 0.30
N VAL A 127 10.99 10.51 0.87
CA VAL A 127 12.34 11.06 0.85
C VAL A 127 12.88 11.09 2.28
N GLY A 128 13.77 10.15 2.58
CA GLY A 128 14.46 10.00 3.87
C GLY A 128 15.82 10.71 3.88
N ALA A 129 16.46 10.81 5.05
CA ALA A 129 17.75 11.50 5.17
C ALA A 129 18.89 10.86 4.34
N SER A 130 18.77 9.55 4.06
CA SER A 130 19.79 8.75 3.36
C SER A 130 19.23 7.89 2.22
N ASP A 131 17.93 7.96 1.93
CA ASP A 131 17.27 7.13 0.92
C ASP A 131 16.07 7.83 0.26
N ILE A 132 15.68 7.32 -0.92
CA ILE A 132 14.40 7.63 -1.55
C ILE A 132 13.69 6.32 -1.86
N LYS A 133 12.42 6.21 -1.46
CA LYS A 133 11.58 5.05 -1.73
C LYS A 133 10.38 5.44 -2.58
N LEU A 134 10.11 4.67 -3.63
CA LEU A 134 8.87 4.74 -4.41
C LEU A 134 8.01 3.52 -4.08
N ALA A 135 6.74 3.74 -3.82
CA ALA A 135 5.71 2.72 -3.79
C ALA A 135 4.68 3.00 -4.89
N ILE A 136 4.40 2.01 -5.73
CA ILE A 136 3.25 2.02 -6.65
C ILE A 136 2.26 0.98 -6.15
N PHE A 137 1.01 1.39 -5.96
CA PHE A 137 0.00 0.54 -5.36
C PHE A 137 -1.39 0.83 -5.94
N LYS A 138 -2.22 -0.21 -5.90
CA LYS A 138 -3.65 -0.15 -6.20
C LYS A 138 -4.43 0.00 -4.90
N THR A 139 -5.55 0.69 -4.94
CA THR A 139 -6.51 0.68 -3.84
C THR A 139 -7.61 -0.33 -4.06
N GLN A 140 -8.00 -1.00 -2.99
CA GLN A 140 -9.19 -1.83 -2.96
C GLN A 140 -10.08 -1.36 -1.82
N TYR A 141 -11.37 -1.17 -2.09
CA TYR A 141 -12.32 -0.84 -1.05
C TYR A 141 -12.83 -2.13 -0.39
N GLU A 142 -12.61 -2.29 0.90
CA GLU A 142 -13.02 -3.45 1.69
C GLU A 142 -13.53 -3.00 3.06
N SER A 143 -14.70 -3.50 3.47
CA SER A 143 -15.24 -3.34 4.84
C SER A 143 -15.21 -1.88 5.35
N ASP A 144 -15.81 -0.97 4.57
CA ASP A 144 -15.92 0.46 4.82
C ASP A 144 -14.64 1.31 4.63
N PHE A 145 -13.50 0.70 4.26
CA PHE A 145 -12.22 1.39 4.13
C PHE A 145 -11.42 1.00 2.90
N TYR A 146 -10.50 1.87 2.49
CA TYR A 146 -9.52 1.51 1.49
C TYR A 146 -8.36 0.71 2.10
N GLU A 147 -8.10 -0.46 1.52
CA GLU A 147 -6.86 -1.22 1.64
C GLU A 147 -5.96 -0.95 0.43
N LYS A 148 -4.69 -1.35 0.54
CA LYS A 148 -3.66 -1.16 -0.48
C LYS A 148 -3.14 -2.50 -0.97
N ASP A 149 -2.88 -2.57 -2.26
CA ASP A 149 -2.23 -3.69 -2.93
C ASP A 149 -0.95 -3.18 -3.61
N ILE A 150 0.20 -3.57 -3.07
CA ILE A 150 1.51 -3.07 -3.50
C ILE A 150 1.91 -3.75 -4.82
N ARG A 151 2.09 -2.96 -5.87
CA ARG A 151 2.49 -3.44 -7.20
C ARG A 151 3.99 -3.36 -7.43
N SER A 152 4.63 -2.32 -6.91
CA SER A 152 6.07 -2.13 -7.05
C SER A 152 6.61 -1.30 -5.90
N VAL A 153 7.80 -1.68 -5.42
CA VAL A 153 8.60 -0.88 -4.49
C VAL A 153 9.99 -0.70 -5.08
N ILE A 154 10.46 0.54 -5.13
CA ILE A 154 11.84 0.87 -5.52
C ILE A 154 12.48 1.55 -4.32
N ASN A 155 13.64 1.06 -3.89
CA ASN A 155 14.45 1.69 -2.86
C ASN A 155 15.76 2.15 -3.48
N ILE A 156 16.09 3.42 -3.33
CA ILE A 156 17.33 4.02 -3.80
C ILE A 156 18.13 4.47 -2.56
N PRO A 157 19.08 3.65 -2.09
CA PRO A 157 19.90 3.96 -0.92
C PRO A 157 21.01 4.96 -1.26
N ASP A 158 21.76 5.38 -0.23
CA ASP A 158 22.97 6.22 -0.32
C ASP A 158 22.76 7.59 -0.96
N ILE A 159 21.58 8.17 -0.79
CA ILE A 159 21.28 9.53 -1.25
C ILE A 159 21.55 10.51 -0.11
N THR A 160 22.62 11.29 -0.23
CA THR A 160 22.86 12.42 0.68
C THR A 160 22.03 13.61 0.22
N LEU A 161 20.95 13.93 0.95
CA LEU A 161 20.11 15.09 0.63
C LEU A 161 20.79 16.44 0.88
N VAL A 162 21.84 16.45 1.70
CA VAL A 162 22.47 17.69 2.19
C VAL A 162 23.99 17.59 2.03
N SER A 163 24.50 18.08 0.91
CA SER A 163 25.88 18.55 0.81
C SER A 163 25.99 19.61 -0.28
N ASP A 164 26.77 20.66 -0.02
CA ASP A 164 27.00 21.81 -0.90
C ASP A 164 27.85 21.47 -2.16
N ALA A 165 28.09 20.19 -2.44
CA ALA A 165 28.80 19.74 -3.61
C ALA A 165 27.81 19.54 -4.78
N SER A 166 28.09 20.20 -5.90
CA SER A 166 27.38 20.07 -7.18
C SER A 166 27.11 18.62 -7.64
N GLY A 167 27.85 17.63 -7.11
CA GLY A 167 27.64 16.20 -7.36
C GLY A 167 26.45 15.55 -6.62
N ALA A 168 26.12 15.96 -5.38
CA ALA A 168 25.04 15.34 -4.60
C ALA A 168 23.66 15.76 -5.10
N VAL A 169 23.54 16.99 -5.60
CA VAL A 169 22.34 17.48 -6.29
C VAL A 169 22.03 16.60 -7.51
N GLY A 170 23.04 16.22 -8.30
CA GLY A 170 22.88 15.37 -9.47
C GLY A 170 22.37 13.96 -9.15
N GLN A 171 22.93 13.30 -8.13
CA GLN A 171 22.50 11.95 -7.73
C GLN A 171 21.04 11.93 -7.25
N ARG A 172 20.64 12.91 -6.43
CA ARG A 172 19.27 13.06 -5.96
C ARG A 172 18.29 13.32 -7.11
N GLN A 173 18.65 14.19 -8.06
CA GLN A 173 17.81 14.47 -9.23
C GLN A 173 17.66 13.23 -10.13
N LEU A 174 18.73 12.45 -10.32
CA LEU A 174 18.68 11.19 -11.05
C LEU A 174 17.82 10.14 -10.35
N ALA A 175 17.91 10.04 -9.01
CA ALA A 175 17.08 9.14 -8.23
C ALA A 175 15.59 9.50 -8.31
N LEU A 176 15.26 10.77 -8.13
CA LEU A 176 13.90 11.27 -8.31
C LEU A 176 13.41 11.04 -9.73
N LYS A 177 14.22 11.36 -10.75
CA LYS A 177 13.89 11.08 -12.15
C LYS A 177 13.60 9.59 -12.37
N SER A 178 14.39 8.69 -11.81
CA SER A 178 14.13 7.24 -11.89
C SER A 178 12.78 6.84 -11.26
N CYS A 179 12.39 7.48 -10.15
CA CYS A 179 11.06 7.30 -9.57
C CYS A 179 9.96 7.82 -10.52
N LEU A 180 10.15 8.99 -11.11
CA LEU A 180 9.18 9.62 -12.02
C LEU A 180 9.03 8.86 -13.33
N ASP A 181 10.13 8.42 -13.94
CA ASP A 181 10.12 7.56 -15.13
C ASP A 181 9.37 6.25 -14.83
N SER A 182 9.50 5.72 -13.61
CA SER A 182 8.71 4.57 -13.18
C SER A 182 7.23 4.90 -13.08
N ILE A 183 6.84 6.01 -12.46
CA ILE A 183 5.45 6.48 -12.37
C ILE A 183 4.83 6.68 -13.78
N GLN A 184 5.59 7.26 -14.71
CA GLN A 184 5.16 7.47 -16.09
C GLN A 184 4.92 6.15 -16.83
N ARG A 185 5.75 5.11 -16.61
CA ARG A 185 5.52 3.78 -17.20
C ARG A 185 4.19 3.15 -16.78
N TYR A 186 3.67 3.52 -15.60
CA TYR A 186 2.36 3.07 -15.11
C TYR A 186 1.21 4.03 -15.48
N ASN A 187 1.46 5.08 -16.26
CA ASN A 187 0.47 6.11 -16.64
C ASN A 187 -0.27 6.73 -15.43
N ILE A 188 0.43 6.87 -14.30
CA ILE A 188 -0.15 7.44 -13.08
C ILE A 188 -0.15 8.97 -13.22
N PRO A 189 -1.32 9.64 -13.14
CA PRO A 189 -1.40 11.08 -13.29
C PRO A 189 -0.87 11.81 -12.04
N ASN A 190 -0.34 13.03 -12.22
CA ASN A 190 0.36 13.78 -11.16
C ASN A 190 -0.49 13.99 -9.89
N GLU A 191 -1.80 14.19 -10.01
CA GLU A 191 -2.72 14.37 -8.87
C GLU A 191 -2.83 13.12 -7.96
N ARG A 192 -2.28 11.99 -8.41
CA ARG A 192 -2.20 10.70 -7.69
C ARG A 192 -0.80 10.34 -7.24
N VAL A 193 0.14 11.27 -7.37
CA VAL A 193 1.50 11.15 -6.87
C VAL A 193 1.63 11.96 -5.59
N PHE A 194 2.04 11.29 -4.52
CA PHE A 194 2.25 11.87 -3.20
C PHE A 194 3.72 11.81 -2.86
N ILE A 195 4.30 12.94 -2.45
CA ILE A 195 5.70 13.01 -2.04
C ILE A 195 5.75 13.45 -0.59
N VAL A 196 6.42 12.67 0.26
CA VAL A 196 6.55 12.96 1.68
C VAL A 196 8.03 13.05 2.06
N PHE A 197 8.38 14.07 2.84
CA PHE A 197 9.70 14.22 3.42
C PHE A 197 9.70 13.76 4.86
N SER A 198 10.66 12.90 5.19
CA SER A 198 10.78 12.42 6.56
C SER A 198 11.15 13.55 7.52
N SER A 199 10.70 13.42 8.78
CA SER A 199 11.07 14.32 9.86
C SER A 199 12.59 14.40 10.08
N ASP A 200 13.32 13.33 9.79
CA ASP A 200 14.79 13.27 9.87
C ASP A 200 15.48 14.23 8.90
N VAL A 201 14.83 14.55 7.77
CA VAL A 201 15.35 15.52 6.80
C VAL A 201 15.44 16.93 7.43
N LYS A 202 14.66 17.21 8.48
CA LYS A 202 14.68 18.48 9.22
C LYS A 202 15.55 18.49 10.47
N GLY A 203 16.08 17.35 10.92
CA GLY A 203 16.76 17.22 12.21
C GLY A 203 18.28 17.41 12.18
N GLY A 204 18.93 17.31 11.02
CA GLY A 204 20.39 17.41 10.90
C GLY A 204 20.93 18.81 11.21
N LYS A 205 22.21 18.94 11.62
CA LYS A 205 22.90 20.25 11.79
C LYS A 205 22.84 21.14 10.54
N GLU A 206 22.57 20.54 9.39
CA GLU A 206 22.50 21.15 8.05
C GLU A 206 21.06 21.40 7.57
N SER A 207 20.04 21.05 8.37
CA SER A 207 18.61 21.36 8.14
C SER A 207 18.34 22.85 7.97
N LYS A 208 19.19 23.71 8.54
CA LYS A 208 19.13 25.17 8.33
C LYS A 208 19.32 25.59 6.86
N LEU A 209 19.84 24.72 5.99
CA LEU A 209 20.19 25.03 4.59
C LEU A 209 19.21 24.47 3.55
N MET A 210 18.39 23.46 3.86
CA MET A 210 17.38 22.97 2.92
C MET A 210 16.12 23.83 2.96
N ASN A 211 16.08 24.85 2.11
CA ASN A 211 14.88 25.64 1.87
C ASN A 211 13.83 24.76 1.18
N LYS A 212 12.68 24.55 1.83
CA LYS A 212 11.50 23.87 1.26
C LYS A 212 11.18 24.35 -0.15
N ASN A 213 11.32 25.65 -0.39
CA ASN A 213 11.05 26.26 -1.70
C ASN A 213 12.05 25.79 -2.75
N ARG A 214 13.34 25.68 -2.42
CA ARG A 214 14.37 25.20 -3.35
C ARG A 214 14.14 23.75 -3.76
N LEU A 215 13.77 22.90 -2.81
CA LEU A 215 13.46 21.50 -3.06
C LEU A 215 12.17 21.34 -3.87
N TYR A 216 11.18 22.18 -3.61
CA TYR A 216 9.97 22.29 -4.41
C TYR A 216 10.28 22.75 -5.84
N ASP A 217 11.09 23.78 -6.01
CA ASP A 217 11.51 24.31 -7.31
C ASP A 217 12.32 23.27 -8.11
N GLU A 218 13.22 22.55 -7.43
CA GLU A 218 13.98 21.45 -8.02
C GLU A 218 13.07 20.31 -8.47
N LEU A 219 12.09 19.91 -7.64
CA LEU A 219 11.09 18.91 -8.01
C LEU A 219 10.24 19.40 -9.19
N ALA A 220 9.69 20.61 -9.09
CA ALA A 220 8.86 21.22 -10.13
C ALA A 220 9.60 21.34 -11.47
N SER A 221 10.92 21.57 -11.45
CA SER A 221 11.74 21.66 -12.67
C SER A 221 11.95 20.33 -13.42
N ILE A 222 11.82 19.20 -12.73
CA ILE A 222 12.04 17.85 -13.29
C ILE A 222 10.70 17.20 -13.69
N LEU A 223 9.59 17.78 -13.25
CA LEU A 223 8.26 17.21 -13.35
C LEU A 223 7.45 17.83 -14.50
N PRO A 224 7.00 17.04 -15.50
CA PRO A 224 6.12 17.55 -16.54
C PRO A 224 4.78 17.98 -15.93
N GLY A 225 4.43 19.26 -16.10
CA GLY A 225 3.18 19.85 -15.57
C GLY A 225 3.22 20.23 -14.08
N GLY A 226 4.39 20.63 -13.57
CA GLY A 226 4.80 20.80 -12.15
C GLY A 226 3.99 21.70 -11.20
N SER A 227 2.65 21.71 -11.24
CA SER A 227 1.80 22.43 -10.29
C SER A 227 0.78 21.56 -9.53
N SER A 228 0.59 20.29 -9.89
CA SER A 228 -0.46 19.42 -9.29
C SER A 228 0.03 18.37 -8.28
N LEU A 229 1.32 18.36 -7.96
CA LEU A 229 1.90 17.36 -7.06
C LEU A 229 1.68 17.69 -5.59
N LYS A 230 1.30 16.67 -4.82
CA LYS A 230 1.07 16.79 -3.38
C LYS A 230 2.38 16.50 -2.63
N ILE A 231 3.12 17.56 -2.29
CA ILE A 231 4.37 17.48 -1.52
C ILE A 231 4.12 17.87 -0.07
N ASP A 232 4.33 16.93 0.85
CA ASP A 232 4.24 17.16 2.30
C ASP A 232 5.63 17.20 2.92
N THR A 233 6.07 18.40 3.28
CA THR A 233 7.32 18.64 4.01
C THR A 233 7.08 18.95 5.48
N THR A 234 5.88 18.71 6.02
CA THR A 234 5.48 19.16 7.36
C THR A 234 5.52 18.05 8.40
N LEU A 235 5.82 16.80 7.99
CA LEU A 235 5.85 15.65 8.88
C LEU A 235 6.78 15.86 10.09
N THR A 236 6.25 15.50 11.26
CA THR A 236 6.93 15.32 12.55
C THR A 236 7.08 13.82 12.82
N ALA A 237 7.97 13.42 13.73
CA ALA A 237 8.12 12.02 14.12
C ALA A 237 6.81 11.41 14.66
N GLU A 238 6.03 12.19 15.42
CA GLU A 238 4.71 11.78 15.92
C GLU A 238 3.75 11.48 14.76
N ARG A 239 3.75 12.34 13.73
CA ARG A 239 2.91 12.17 12.56
C ARG A 239 3.38 11.01 11.68
N GLU A 240 4.69 10.78 11.57
CA GLU A 240 5.22 9.60 10.89
C GLU A 240 4.80 8.31 11.60
N ALA A 241 4.78 8.28 12.94
CA ALA A 241 4.28 7.14 13.70
C ALA A 241 2.79 6.86 13.43
N GLU A 242 1.99 7.90 13.28
CA GLU A 242 0.57 7.77 12.93
C GLU A 242 0.41 7.23 11.51
N LEU A 243 1.07 7.85 10.54
CA LEU A 243 1.02 7.43 9.14
C LEU A 243 1.58 6.01 8.95
N PHE A 244 2.62 5.63 9.71
CA PHE A 244 3.09 4.25 9.80
C PHE A 244 1.99 3.30 10.21
N THR A 245 1.26 3.64 11.26
CA THR A 245 0.17 2.81 11.76
C THR A 245 -0.92 2.67 10.71
N ILE A 246 -1.30 3.79 10.07
CA ILE A 246 -2.33 3.82 9.03
C ILE A 246 -1.93 2.97 7.82
N GLY A 247 -0.69 3.10 7.37
CA GLY A 247 -0.21 2.41 6.19
C GLY A 247 0.16 0.95 6.45
N ALA A 248 0.78 0.63 7.57
CA ALA A 248 1.30 -0.72 7.84
C ALA A 248 0.25 -1.64 8.47
N ILE A 249 -0.59 -1.14 9.38
CA ILE A 249 -1.48 -2.00 10.16
C ILE A 249 -2.89 -1.99 9.55
N PRO A 250 -3.51 -3.14 9.24
CA PRO A 250 -4.88 -3.19 8.78
C PRO A 250 -5.84 -2.53 9.79
N ARG A 251 -6.75 -1.69 9.29
CA ARG A 251 -7.65 -0.88 10.15
C ARG A 251 -8.47 -1.71 11.12
N LYS A 252 -8.91 -2.91 10.70
CA LYS A 252 -9.68 -3.87 11.52
C LYS A 252 -8.96 -4.32 12.80
N VAL A 253 -7.63 -4.23 12.87
CA VAL A 253 -6.85 -4.63 14.06
C VAL A 253 -6.26 -3.45 14.84
N TRP A 254 -6.49 -2.19 14.43
CA TRP A 254 -6.00 -1.01 15.15
C TRP A 254 -6.35 -0.99 16.65
N PRO A 255 -7.58 -1.35 17.10
CA PRO A 255 -7.93 -1.28 18.52
C PRO A 255 -7.09 -2.21 19.43
N THR A 256 -6.49 -3.25 18.85
CA THR A 256 -5.80 -4.32 19.59
C THR A 256 -4.29 -4.39 19.30
N THR A 257 -3.80 -3.55 18.40
CA THR A 257 -2.44 -3.59 17.87
C THR A 257 -1.69 -2.31 18.19
N PHE A 258 -0.46 -2.45 18.69
CA PHE A 258 0.52 -1.38 18.74
C PHE A 258 1.40 -1.46 17.50
N ALA A 259 1.55 -0.37 16.75
CA ALA A 259 2.49 -0.32 15.63
C ALA A 259 3.86 0.13 16.14
N LEU A 260 4.94 -0.53 15.71
CA LEU A 260 6.31 -0.19 16.08
C LEU A 260 7.21 -0.27 14.85
N ASN A 261 7.87 0.83 14.51
CA ASN A 261 8.89 0.92 13.50
C ASN A 261 10.27 1.11 14.16
N LEU A 262 11.15 0.12 14.00
CA LEU A 262 12.55 0.22 14.41
C LEU A 262 13.35 0.85 13.26
N GLY A 263 13.42 2.18 13.26
CA GLY A 263 14.06 2.96 12.20
C GLY A 263 15.57 3.15 12.37
N ASN A 264 16.18 3.79 11.37
CA ASN A 264 17.61 4.06 11.36
C ASN A 264 18.00 5.16 12.36
N THR A 265 17.21 6.22 12.47
CA THR A 265 17.47 7.42 13.29
C THR A 265 16.67 7.42 14.59
N SER A 266 15.48 6.82 14.57
CA SER A 266 14.55 6.79 15.68
C SER A 266 13.75 5.49 15.69
N THR A 267 13.21 5.16 16.87
CA THR A 267 12.21 4.11 17.05
C THR A 267 10.87 4.77 17.31
N MET A 268 9.88 4.49 16.49
CA MET A 268 8.59 5.18 16.51
C MET A 268 7.46 4.17 16.58
N GLY A 269 6.39 4.52 17.25
CA GLY A 269 5.23 3.65 17.33
C GLY A 269 4.00 4.34 17.85
N GLY A 270 2.93 3.59 17.98
CA GLY A 270 1.69 4.10 18.55
C GLY A 270 0.50 3.20 18.33
N TYR A 271 -0.66 3.70 18.71
CA TYR A 271 -1.92 2.99 18.59
C TYR A 271 -3.09 3.97 18.47
N PHE A 272 -4.21 3.49 17.93
CA PHE A 272 -5.49 4.17 18.03
C PHE A 272 -6.28 3.67 19.25
N ASP A 273 -6.89 4.59 19.99
CA ASP A 273 -7.86 4.24 21.02
C ASP A 273 -9.28 4.05 20.46
N ALA A 274 -10.24 3.76 21.33
CA ALA A 274 -11.64 3.57 20.96
C ALA A 274 -12.28 4.83 20.33
N ASN A 275 -11.75 6.02 20.62
CA ASN A 275 -12.20 7.29 20.07
C ASN A 275 -11.49 7.66 18.76
N LYS A 276 -10.68 6.73 18.21
CA LYS A 276 -9.82 6.96 17.03
C LYS A 276 -8.77 8.06 17.25
N SER A 277 -8.44 8.38 18.49
CA SER A 277 -7.31 9.26 18.79
C SER A 277 -6.01 8.45 18.72
N PHE A 278 -5.00 9.00 18.05
CA PHE A 278 -3.69 8.39 17.95
C PHE A 278 -2.83 8.73 19.17
N HIS A 279 -2.22 7.71 19.77
CA HIS A 279 -1.28 7.84 20.88
C HIS A 279 0.07 7.34 20.39
N HIS A 280 1.05 8.24 20.34
CA HIS A 280 2.37 7.96 19.78
C HIS A 280 3.41 7.64 20.86
N THR A 281 4.50 7.02 20.44
CA THR A 281 5.77 6.97 21.18
C THR A 281 6.90 7.19 20.20
N VAL A 282 7.87 7.99 20.60
CA VAL A 282 9.06 8.27 19.80
C VAL A 282 10.26 8.21 20.72
N SER A 283 11.19 7.33 20.39
CA SER A 283 12.52 7.30 20.98
C SER A 283 13.51 7.80 19.93
N PRO A 284 14.38 8.78 20.24
CA PRO A 284 15.41 9.27 19.32
C PRO A 284 16.56 8.25 19.13
N LEU A 285 16.36 6.99 19.54
CA LEU A 285 17.30 5.90 19.34
C LEU A 285 16.86 5.02 18.17
N GLY A 286 17.63 5.07 17.09
CA GLY A 286 17.56 4.13 15.97
C GLY A 286 18.88 3.41 15.75
N VAL A 287 18.90 2.53 14.76
CA VAL A 287 20.06 1.67 14.44
C VAL A 287 21.31 2.49 14.09
N MET A 288 21.18 3.44 13.16
CA MET A 288 22.27 4.33 12.76
C MET A 288 22.62 5.35 13.83
N THR A 289 21.67 5.78 14.66
CA THR A 289 21.99 6.60 15.84
C THR A 289 22.95 5.86 16.76
N LEU A 290 22.67 4.58 17.04
CA LEU A 290 23.54 3.74 17.86
C LEU A 290 24.89 3.46 17.19
N VAL A 291 24.89 3.16 15.88
CA VAL A 291 26.14 2.99 15.10
C VAL A 291 27.00 4.25 15.19
N ASN A 292 26.44 5.43 14.96
CA ASN A 292 27.18 6.69 14.95
C ASN A 292 27.60 7.13 16.37
N GLN A 293 26.85 6.76 17.41
CA GLN A 293 27.22 7.01 18.80
C GLN A 293 28.46 6.19 19.21
N VAL A 294 28.56 4.95 18.73
CA VAL A 294 29.64 4.03 19.10
C VAL A 294 30.86 4.19 18.18
N ASP A 295 30.65 4.27 16.87
CA ASP A 295 31.72 4.31 15.86
C ASP A 295 31.42 5.36 14.78
N PRO A 296 31.55 6.66 15.12
CA PRO A 296 31.18 7.76 14.22
C PRO A 296 31.97 7.74 12.89
N ASN A 297 33.21 7.24 12.92
CA ASN A 297 34.08 7.16 11.75
C ASN A 297 33.99 5.81 11.02
N ARG A 298 33.20 4.86 11.53
CA ARG A 298 33.04 3.49 11.00
C ARG A 298 34.34 2.68 10.93
N THR A 299 35.34 3.03 11.73
CA THR A 299 36.70 2.43 11.66
C THR A 299 36.96 1.37 12.72
N MET A 300 36.08 1.22 13.72
CA MET A 300 36.29 0.23 14.78
C MET A 300 36.32 -1.19 14.23
N ALA A 301 37.25 -2.00 14.74
CA ALA A 301 37.25 -3.44 14.53
C ALA A 301 35.96 -4.06 15.08
N LEU A 302 35.48 -5.13 14.45
CA LEU A 302 34.17 -5.72 14.77
C LEU A 302 34.06 -6.19 16.23
N ASP A 303 35.12 -6.73 16.81
CA ASP A 303 35.10 -7.24 18.20
C ASP A 303 34.91 -6.10 19.20
N THR A 304 35.73 -5.05 19.08
CA THR A 304 35.61 -3.82 19.88
C THR A 304 34.25 -3.15 19.67
N TYR A 305 33.76 -3.14 18.43
CA TYR A 305 32.46 -2.57 18.10
C TYR A 305 31.32 -3.33 18.81
N ARG A 306 31.33 -4.67 18.79
CA ARG A 306 30.33 -5.51 19.48
C ARG A 306 30.25 -5.19 20.98
N GLU A 307 31.39 -5.16 21.66
CA GLU A 307 31.45 -4.85 23.09
C GLU A 307 30.95 -3.44 23.40
N ALA A 308 31.33 -2.46 22.57
CA ALA A 308 30.92 -1.07 22.76
C ALA A 308 29.42 -0.87 22.57
N VAL A 309 28.81 -1.52 21.56
CA VAL A 309 27.35 -1.50 21.36
C VAL A 309 26.63 -2.19 22.52
N GLN A 310 27.11 -3.34 23.00
CA GLN A 310 26.52 -4.02 24.17
C GLN A 310 26.53 -3.12 25.40
N LYS A 311 27.65 -2.42 25.65
CA LYS A 311 27.75 -1.45 26.74
C LYS A 311 26.80 -0.27 26.58
N ALA A 312 26.66 0.26 25.36
CA ALA A 312 25.74 1.35 25.08
C ALA A 312 24.28 0.95 25.34
N ILE A 313 23.87 -0.26 24.94
CA ILE A 313 22.52 -0.80 25.22
C ILE A 313 22.33 -1.04 26.72
N ALA A 314 23.32 -1.62 27.41
CA ALA A 314 23.23 -1.86 28.85
C ALA A 314 23.15 -0.58 29.69
N ALA A 315 23.60 0.56 29.14
CA ALA A 315 23.51 1.86 29.78
C ALA A 315 22.13 2.54 29.60
N LEU A 316 21.24 1.99 28.78
CA LEU A 316 19.88 2.53 28.62
C LEU A 316 19.07 2.32 29.91
N PRO A 317 18.32 3.33 30.37
CA PRO A 317 17.41 3.15 31.49
C PRO A 317 16.39 2.06 31.19
N GLU A 318 16.11 1.20 32.17
CA GLU A 318 15.13 0.12 32.01
C GLU A 318 13.75 0.68 31.66
N GLY A 319 13.08 0.09 30.67
CA GLY A 319 11.76 0.55 30.21
C GLY A 319 11.79 1.80 29.32
N SER A 320 12.95 2.40 29.05
CA SER A 320 13.05 3.63 28.25
C SER A 320 12.64 3.47 26.78
N LEU A 321 12.60 2.22 26.26
CA LEU A 321 12.20 1.95 24.88
C LEU A 321 10.71 1.65 24.73
N ALA A 322 10.02 1.30 25.82
CA ALA A 322 8.59 1.00 25.79
C ALA A 322 7.74 2.23 26.12
N PRO A 323 6.58 2.38 25.47
CA PRO A 323 5.63 3.44 25.81
C PRO A 323 5.06 3.22 27.22
N ALA A 324 4.91 4.32 27.96
CA ALA A 324 4.19 4.33 29.23
C ALA A 324 2.66 4.35 29.01
N GLY A 325 1.91 3.82 29.97
CA GLY A 325 0.45 4.00 30.06
C GLY A 325 -0.38 2.73 29.84
N SER A 326 -1.58 2.73 30.44
CA SER A 326 -2.51 1.59 30.43
C SER A 326 -3.03 1.24 29.05
N GLY A 327 -3.09 2.21 28.13
CA GLY A 327 -3.46 1.97 26.75
C GLY A 327 -2.56 0.91 26.15
N PHE A 328 -1.24 1.10 26.09
CA PHE A 328 -0.32 0.11 25.54
C PHE A 328 -0.46 -1.28 26.21
N GLN A 329 -0.66 -1.33 27.52
CA GLN A 329 -0.79 -2.59 28.26
C GLN A 329 -1.95 -3.47 27.76
N GLN A 330 -3.03 -2.86 27.26
CA GLN A 330 -4.20 -3.58 26.73
C GLN A 330 -3.96 -4.22 25.35
N ARG A 331 -2.89 -3.87 24.63
CA ARG A 331 -2.66 -4.28 23.24
C ARG A 331 -1.78 -5.51 23.24
N LYS A 332 -2.33 -6.65 22.81
CA LYS A 332 -1.63 -7.94 22.85
C LYS A 332 -0.73 -8.17 21.63
N THR A 333 -0.98 -7.46 20.53
CA THR A 333 -0.19 -7.58 19.30
C THR A 333 0.66 -6.33 19.11
N ILE A 334 1.91 -6.53 18.70
CA ILE A 334 2.82 -5.47 18.26
C ILE A 334 3.11 -5.75 16.78
N GLY A 335 2.58 -4.92 15.89
CA GLY A 335 2.92 -4.95 14.47
C GLY A 335 4.25 -4.22 14.27
N VAL A 336 5.29 -4.95 13.84
CA VAL A 336 6.65 -4.43 13.76
C VAL A 336 7.15 -4.25 12.33
N GLY A 337 7.92 -3.19 12.13
CA GLY A 337 8.56 -2.82 10.87
C GLY A 337 9.97 -2.28 11.05
N GLY A 338 10.65 -2.04 9.93
CA GLY A 338 12.03 -1.52 9.87
C GLY A 338 13.01 -2.51 9.25
N ASP A 339 14.14 -2.01 8.73
CA ASP A 339 15.06 -2.80 7.92
C ASP A 339 15.71 -3.95 8.70
N ILE A 340 15.95 -3.78 10.00
CA ILE A 340 16.49 -4.84 10.87
C ILE A 340 15.46 -5.94 11.11
N ILE A 341 14.19 -5.58 11.30
CA ILE A 341 13.10 -6.56 11.44
C ILE A 341 12.93 -7.33 10.14
N LYS A 342 13.00 -6.62 9.00
CA LYS A 342 12.98 -7.21 7.66
C LYS A 342 14.18 -8.14 7.45
N ALA A 343 15.37 -7.77 7.90
CA ALA A 343 16.57 -8.63 7.85
C ALA A 343 16.36 -9.91 8.66
N LEU A 344 15.84 -9.81 9.90
CA LEU A 344 15.53 -10.96 10.74
C LEU A 344 14.62 -11.95 10.00
N VAL A 345 13.49 -11.48 9.48
CA VAL A 345 12.54 -12.35 8.77
C VAL A 345 13.13 -12.90 7.47
N THR A 346 13.85 -12.08 6.71
CA THR A 346 14.47 -12.50 5.44
C THR A 346 15.50 -13.61 5.64
N TYR A 347 16.32 -13.52 6.69
CA TYR A 347 17.40 -14.47 6.94
C TYR A 347 16.95 -15.70 7.71
N LEU A 348 16.01 -15.57 8.65
CA LEU A 348 15.55 -16.72 9.47
C LEU A 348 14.34 -17.45 8.89
N HIS A 349 13.51 -16.78 8.08
CA HIS A 349 12.26 -17.31 7.55
C HIS A 349 12.14 -17.06 6.03
N PRO A 350 13.12 -17.47 5.19
CA PRO A 350 13.09 -17.20 3.75
C PRO A 350 11.90 -17.86 3.04
N ASP A 351 11.34 -18.95 3.57
CA ASP A 351 10.10 -19.56 3.08
C ASP A 351 8.85 -18.69 3.27
N LYS A 352 8.93 -17.65 4.11
CA LYS A 352 7.87 -16.66 4.32
C LYS A 352 8.02 -15.42 3.45
N SER A 353 8.83 -15.47 2.38
CA SER A 353 9.13 -14.34 1.49
C SER A 353 7.90 -13.70 0.83
N THR A 354 6.81 -14.45 0.67
CA THR A 354 5.52 -14.00 0.12
C THR A 354 4.43 -13.79 1.18
N THR A 355 4.73 -14.09 2.46
CA THR A 355 3.77 -13.92 3.56
C THR A 355 3.77 -12.48 4.05
N THR A 356 2.59 -11.86 4.11
CA THR A 356 2.42 -10.45 4.52
C THR A 356 2.68 -10.23 6.01
N ALA A 357 2.24 -11.15 6.86
CA ALA A 357 2.38 -11.05 8.31
C ALA A 357 3.12 -12.28 8.87
N VAL A 358 4.30 -12.07 9.45
CA VAL A 358 5.15 -13.15 9.98
C VAL A 358 5.29 -12.97 11.48
N ALA A 359 4.87 -13.96 12.26
CA ALA A 359 5.06 -13.92 13.71
C ALA A 359 6.56 -13.96 14.04
N ILE A 360 7.00 -13.11 14.96
CA ILE A 360 8.37 -13.10 15.49
C ILE A 360 8.31 -13.55 16.94
N THR A 361 9.04 -14.62 17.24
CA THR A 361 9.16 -15.17 18.59
C THR A 361 10.41 -14.62 19.28
N LYS A 362 10.48 -14.79 20.61
CA LYS A 362 11.72 -14.51 21.35
C LYS A 362 12.89 -15.36 20.84
N GLN A 363 12.64 -16.61 20.47
CA GLN A 363 13.67 -17.50 19.91
C GLN A 363 14.24 -16.94 18.60
N ASP A 364 13.41 -16.36 17.74
CA ASP A 364 13.86 -15.74 16.49
C ASP A 364 14.80 -14.56 16.78
N ILE A 365 14.44 -13.70 17.74
CA ILE A 365 15.27 -12.56 18.16
C ILE A 365 16.61 -13.04 18.73
N ASP A 366 16.57 -14.04 19.62
CA ASP A 366 17.77 -14.60 20.24
C ASP A 366 18.70 -15.26 19.19
N GLN A 367 18.12 -16.01 18.24
CA GLN A 367 18.85 -16.63 17.13
C GLN A 367 19.47 -15.58 16.21
N PHE A 368 18.69 -14.57 15.81
CA PHE A 368 19.15 -13.48 14.95
C PHE A 368 20.31 -12.74 15.59
N LYS A 369 20.18 -12.36 16.87
CA LYS A 369 21.22 -11.71 17.66
C LYS A 369 22.49 -12.56 17.75
N ARG A 370 22.35 -13.84 18.10
CA ARG A 370 23.49 -14.76 18.19
C ARG A 370 24.25 -14.82 16.87
N LEU A 371 23.55 -15.05 15.76
CA LEU A 371 24.16 -15.13 14.44
C LEU A 371 24.79 -13.79 14.02
N ALA A 372 24.12 -12.66 14.23
CA ALA A 372 24.67 -11.33 13.93
C ALA A 372 25.98 -11.04 14.69
N LEU A 373 26.10 -11.53 15.94
CA LEU A 373 27.26 -11.30 16.80
C LEU A 373 28.41 -12.30 16.60
N SER A 374 28.12 -13.52 16.12
CA SER A 374 29.09 -14.62 16.14
C SER A 374 29.27 -15.37 14.82
N ASP A 375 28.29 -15.32 13.91
CA ASP A 375 28.32 -16.05 12.64
C ASP A 375 27.53 -15.31 11.55
N TYR A 376 28.08 -14.17 11.15
CA TYR A 376 27.49 -13.33 10.10
C TYR A 376 27.39 -14.06 8.76
N ALA A 377 28.36 -14.91 8.44
CA ALA A 377 28.40 -15.62 7.17
C ALA A 377 27.21 -16.57 7.01
N SER A 378 26.88 -17.33 8.06
CA SER A 378 25.68 -18.19 8.06
C SER A 378 24.39 -17.38 8.11
N LEU A 379 24.37 -16.23 8.81
CA LEU A 379 23.19 -15.36 8.85
C LEU A 379 22.78 -14.89 7.45
N VAL A 380 23.72 -14.35 6.69
CA VAL A 380 23.39 -13.72 5.39
C VAL A 380 23.32 -14.71 4.24
N ARG A 381 23.57 -16.01 4.48
CA ARG A 381 23.50 -17.08 3.48
C ARG A 381 22.67 -18.25 4.03
N PRO A 382 21.37 -18.05 4.32
CA PRO A 382 20.52 -19.15 4.78
C PRO A 382 20.41 -20.23 3.69
N ASP A 383 20.25 -21.47 4.12
CA ASP A 383 19.95 -22.57 3.21
C ASP A 383 18.57 -22.38 2.60
N LEU A 384 18.47 -22.43 1.27
CA LEU A 384 17.22 -22.29 0.53
C LEU A 384 16.77 -23.63 -0.09
N SER A 385 17.54 -24.70 0.08
CA SER A 385 17.29 -26.00 -0.56
C SER A 385 15.95 -26.63 -0.17
N TYR A 386 15.39 -26.23 0.98
CA TYR A 386 14.11 -26.72 1.49
C TYR A 386 12.90 -26.01 0.88
N ILE A 387 13.08 -24.92 0.13
CA ILE A 387 11.99 -24.15 -0.48
C ILE A 387 11.61 -24.78 -1.83
N GLY A 388 10.52 -25.55 -1.84
CA GLY A 388 10.06 -26.26 -3.05
C GLY A 388 9.32 -25.39 -4.08
N ASP A 389 8.71 -24.27 -3.65
CA ASP A 389 7.97 -23.38 -4.56
C ASP A 389 8.94 -22.43 -5.30
N PRO A 390 9.02 -22.48 -6.65
CA PRO A 390 9.92 -21.64 -7.42
C PRO A 390 9.70 -20.13 -7.26
N ALA A 391 8.46 -19.68 -7.08
CA ALA A 391 8.14 -18.27 -6.90
C ALA A 391 8.61 -17.76 -5.53
N VAL A 392 8.40 -18.57 -4.48
CA VAL A 392 8.89 -18.29 -3.12
C VAL A 392 10.42 -18.27 -3.09
N LEU A 393 11.07 -19.24 -3.75
CA LEU A 393 12.53 -19.33 -3.84
C LEU A 393 13.13 -18.11 -4.56
N ALA A 394 12.54 -17.72 -5.69
CA ALA A 394 12.98 -16.54 -6.45
C ALA A 394 12.86 -15.26 -5.60
N LYS A 395 11.72 -15.09 -4.91
CA LYS A 395 11.49 -13.93 -4.04
C LYS A 395 12.42 -13.92 -2.84
N ALA A 396 12.62 -15.06 -2.17
CA ALA A 396 13.54 -15.20 -1.04
C ALA A 396 14.98 -14.84 -1.45
N SER A 397 15.44 -15.37 -2.59
CA SER A 397 16.77 -15.08 -3.13
C SER A 397 16.95 -13.59 -3.45
N GLN A 398 15.92 -12.94 -3.99
CA GLN A 398 15.95 -11.51 -4.26
C GLN A 398 15.95 -10.67 -2.97
N ASP A 399 15.13 -11.05 -1.97
CA ASP A 399 15.07 -10.36 -0.68
C ASP A 399 16.41 -10.45 0.06
N ILE A 400 17.05 -11.62 0.06
CA ILE A 400 18.39 -11.81 0.65
C ILE A 400 19.41 -10.88 -0.01
N ARG A 401 19.49 -10.86 -1.34
CA ARG A 401 20.42 -9.96 -2.06
C ARG A 401 20.14 -8.49 -1.76
N THR A 402 18.87 -8.12 -1.69
CA THR A 402 18.45 -6.75 -1.36
C THR A 402 18.91 -6.37 0.05
N MET A 403 18.70 -7.25 1.03
CA MET A 403 19.08 -6.99 2.41
C MET A 403 20.60 -6.95 2.62
N GLN A 404 21.36 -7.77 1.89
CA GLN A 404 22.83 -7.73 1.90
C GLN A 404 23.39 -6.38 1.41
N ASN A 405 22.72 -5.76 0.43
CA ASN A 405 23.11 -4.45 -0.08
C ASN A 405 22.63 -3.30 0.81
N LEU A 406 21.52 -3.49 1.53
CA LEU A 406 20.89 -2.45 2.33
C LEU A 406 21.47 -2.31 3.74
N VAL A 407 21.85 -3.43 4.38
CA VAL A 407 22.20 -3.45 5.80
C VAL A 407 23.58 -4.06 6.02
N SER A 408 24.50 -3.24 6.51
CA SER A 408 25.87 -3.65 6.86
C SER A 408 25.91 -4.54 8.11
N GLN A 409 27.01 -5.28 8.28
CA GLN A 409 27.22 -6.11 9.46
C GLN A 409 27.17 -5.31 10.78
N LYS A 410 27.72 -4.10 10.81
CA LYS A 410 27.65 -3.22 12.00
C LYS A 410 26.21 -2.81 12.32
N GLN A 411 25.41 -2.50 11.30
CA GLN A 411 23.97 -2.23 11.49
C GLN A 411 23.21 -3.46 11.98
N LEU A 412 23.52 -4.67 11.50
CA LEU A 412 22.88 -5.89 12.02
C LEU A 412 23.23 -6.14 13.49
N ILE A 413 24.48 -5.91 13.90
CA ILE A 413 24.90 -6.03 15.30
C ILE A 413 24.14 -5.04 16.18
N ALA A 414 24.17 -3.74 15.82
CA ALA A 414 23.47 -2.68 16.55
C ALA A 414 21.96 -2.92 16.58
N GLY A 415 21.38 -3.27 15.43
CA GLY A 415 19.97 -3.53 15.27
C GLY A 415 19.49 -4.74 16.06
N ALA A 416 20.24 -5.85 16.07
CA ALA A 416 19.83 -7.04 16.80
C ALA A 416 19.85 -6.82 18.32
N LEU A 417 20.84 -6.10 18.83
CA LEU A 417 20.92 -5.74 20.25
C LEU A 417 19.82 -4.74 20.65
N LEU A 418 19.55 -3.73 19.80
CA LEU A 418 18.47 -2.79 20.02
C LEU A 418 17.09 -3.49 19.99
N LEU A 419 16.86 -4.36 19.01
CA LEU A 419 15.64 -5.15 18.90
C LEU A 419 15.39 -6.01 20.15
N GLU A 420 16.41 -6.70 20.65
CA GLU A 420 16.29 -7.46 21.89
C GLU A 420 15.92 -6.55 23.07
N ALA A 421 16.61 -5.42 23.23
CA ALA A 421 16.33 -4.48 24.31
C ALA A 421 14.89 -3.95 24.24
N THR A 422 14.43 -3.57 23.05
CA THR A 422 13.05 -3.14 22.80
C THR A 422 12.05 -4.25 23.12
N ALA A 423 12.28 -5.48 22.64
CA ALA A 423 11.38 -6.60 22.89
C ALA A 423 11.25 -6.91 24.39
N ASN A 424 12.37 -6.85 25.13
CA ASN A 424 12.37 -7.05 26.57
C ASN A 424 11.61 -5.95 27.31
N ASP A 425 11.81 -4.67 26.94
CA ASP A 425 11.07 -3.56 27.53
C ASP A 425 9.55 -3.66 27.28
N TYR A 426 9.14 -4.10 26.08
CA TYR A 426 7.73 -4.27 25.75
C TYR A 426 7.11 -5.45 26.51
N ALA A 427 7.87 -6.53 26.74
CA ALA A 427 7.42 -7.69 27.50
C ALA A 427 7.24 -7.40 29.00
N ARG A 428 7.98 -6.43 29.56
CA ARG A 428 7.87 -6.04 30.99
C ARG A 428 6.57 -5.33 31.34
N GLN A 429 5.88 -4.72 30.38
CA GLN A 429 4.68 -3.89 30.59
C GLN A 429 3.38 -4.72 30.79
N GLY A 430 3.49 -5.86 31.49
CA GLY A 430 2.36 -6.65 31.98
C GLY A 430 2.03 -7.88 31.13
N SER A 431 1.29 -7.69 30.03
CA SER A 431 0.75 -8.82 29.25
C SER A 431 1.75 -9.38 28.24
N SER A 432 1.75 -10.70 28.06
CA SER A 432 2.49 -11.35 26.98
C SER A 432 2.11 -10.72 25.64
N LYS A 433 3.11 -10.15 24.97
CA LYS A 433 2.95 -9.47 23.68
C LYS A 433 3.39 -10.41 22.56
N ARG A 434 2.61 -10.45 21.48
CA ARG A 434 2.99 -11.12 20.23
C ARG A 434 3.52 -10.10 19.25
N MET A 435 4.77 -10.25 18.81
CA MET A 435 5.36 -9.44 17.75
C MET A 435 5.05 -10.06 16.39
N VAL A 436 4.65 -9.24 15.43
CA VAL A 436 4.31 -9.68 14.07
C VAL A 436 4.97 -8.72 13.09
N PHE A 437 5.92 -9.20 12.30
CA PHE A 437 6.46 -8.45 11.18
C PHE A 437 5.38 -8.22 10.14
N ILE A 438 5.27 -6.98 9.67
CA ILE A 438 4.39 -6.61 8.59
C ILE A 438 5.24 -6.27 7.36
N ARG A 439 5.06 -7.04 6.30
CA ARG A 439 5.74 -6.81 5.02
C ARG A 439 5.34 -5.45 4.44
N ASP A 440 6.31 -4.79 3.81
CA ASP A 440 6.17 -3.46 3.20
C ASP A 440 5.75 -2.37 4.21
N SER A 441 5.97 -2.59 5.51
CA SER A 441 5.79 -1.55 6.53
C SER A 441 6.76 -0.38 6.34
N ASP A 442 7.88 -0.58 5.64
CA ASP A 442 8.92 0.42 5.42
C ASP A 442 8.51 1.53 4.42
N ILE A 443 7.42 1.31 3.67
CA ILE A 443 6.69 2.33 2.90
C ILE A 443 5.40 2.76 3.61
N GLY A 444 5.25 2.42 4.90
CA GLY A 444 4.05 2.63 5.70
C GLY A 444 3.65 4.10 5.77
N TRP A 445 4.59 5.04 5.84
CA TRP A 445 4.26 6.45 6.03
C TRP A 445 3.65 7.06 4.77
N VAL A 446 4.25 6.79 3.60
CA VAL A 446 3.75 7.33 2.33
C VAL A 446 2.42 6.68 1.92
N THR A 447 2.30 5.37 2.13
CA THR A 447 1.03 4.68 1.91
C THR A 447 -0.03 5.09 2.93
N GLY A 448 0.35 5.39 4.17
CA GLY A 448 -0.56 5.91 5.20
C GLY A 448 -1.09 7.30 4.85
N LYS A 449 -0.22 8.22 4.41
CA LYS A 449 -0.63 9.57 3.97
C LYS A 449 -1.64 9.51 2.84
N PHE A 450 -1.40 8.58 1.92
CA PHE A 450 -2.29 8.32 0.83
C PHE A 450 -3.65 7.79 1.31
N LEU A 451 -3.66 6.72 2.12
CA LEU A 451 -4.90 6.12 2.63
C LEU A 451 -5.72 7.11 3.44
N GLU A 452 -5.07 7.96 4.22
CA GLU A 452 -5.74 9.08 4.89
C GLU A 452 -6.45 10.02 3.90
N THR A 453 -5.74 10.44 2.85
CA THR A 453 -6.30 11.38 1.86
C THR A 453 -7.55 10.81 1.20
N ILE A 454 -7.50 9.55 0.77
CA ILE A 454 -8.64 8.92 0.11
C ILE A 454 -9.78 8.63 1.08
N ASN A 455 -9.48 8.10 2.27
CA ASN A 455 -10.52 7.84 3.25
C ASN A 455 -11.22 9.16 3.66
N PHE A 456 -10.48 10.27 3.75
CA PHE A 456 -11.08 11.60 3.99
C PHE A 456 -11.97 12.04 2.83
N GLU A 457 -11.51 11.91 1.58
CA GLU A 457 -12.33 12.22 0.40
C GLU A 457 -13.62 11.37 0.37
N TYR A 458 -13.52 10.09 0.69
CA TYR A 458 -14.65 9.17 0.81
C TYR A 458 -15.62 9.55 1.92
N GLU A 459 -15.14 9.65 3.17
CA GLU A 459 -15.96 9.99 4.33
C GLU A 459 -16.64 11.35 4.12
N SER A 460 -15.94 12.33 3.52
CA SER A 460 -16.54 13.64 3.22
C SER A 460 -17.62 13.57 2.14
N THR A 461 -17.49 12.67 1.15
CA THR A 461 -18.47 12.49 0.07
C THR A 461 -19.72 11.78 0.58
N ILE A 462 -19.55 10.72 1.38
CA ILE A 462 -20.65 10.00 2.02
C ILE A 462 -21.36 10.86 3.06
N ALA A 463 -20.62 11.56 3.94
CA ALA A 463 -21.20 12.44 4.95
C ALA A 463 -22.02 13.57 4.30
N LYS A 464 -21.54 14.16 3.20
CA LYS A 464 -22.30 15.15 2.41
C LYS A 464 -23.51 14.54 1.70
N GLY A 465 -23.43 13.29 1.26
CA GLY A 465 -24.56 12.55 0.68
C GLY A 465 -25.65 12.19 1.70
N SER A 466 -25.27 11.92 2.96
CA SER A 466 -26.20 11.55 4.04
C SER A 466 -27.13 12.67 4.53
N LEU A 467 -26.96 13.90 4.01
CA LEU A 467 -27.80 15.07 4.34
C LEU A 467 -28.91 15.35 3.32
N TYR A 468 -29.07 14.57 2.25
CA TYR A 468 -30.09 14.82 1.22
C TYR A 468 -31.13 13.70 1.03
N THR A 469 -31.15 12.69 1.90
CA THR A 469 -32.29 11.79 2.07
C THR A 469 -33.01 12.09 3.38
N ARG A 470 -33.73 13.22 3.42
CA ARG A 470 -34.91 13.42 4.25
C ARG A 470 -36.01 14.02 3.41
#